data_AF-D8LJH9-F1
#
_entry.id   AF-D8LJH9-F1
#
_cell.length_a   1.000
_cell.length_b   1.000
_cell.length_c   1.000
_cell.angle_alpha   90.00
_cell.angle_beta   90.00
_cell.angle_gamma   90.00
#
_symmetry.space_group_name_H-M   'P 1'
#
loop_
_entity.id
_entity.type
_entity.pdbx_description
1 polymer ?
#
loop_
_entity_poly.entity_id
_entity_poly.type
_entity_poly.pdbx_seq_one_letter_code
_entity_poly.pdbx_strand_id
1 'polypeptide(L)'
;MPNGVAAISKIPPLGLAQIVAFIGFLELNVMKNVEGSFPGDMTIGGNPFGAQWDKMSEETKLSKRAIELNNGRAAQMGILAMMIHEEISNQPYIINDLLNAPYTFN
;
A
#
# COMPACT_ATOMS: atom_id res chain seq x y z
N MET A 1 8.49 19.77 3.70
CA MET A 1 7.42 18.89 4.22
C MET A 1 8.11 17.88 5.11
N PRO A 2 7.67 17.70 6.37
CA PRO A 2 8.18 16.60 7.18
C PRO A 2 7.75 15.27 6.57
N ASN A 3 8.53 14.22 6.80
CA ASN A 3 8.19 12.85 6.49
C ASN A 3 7.25 12.28 7.57
N GLY A 4 6.54 11.21 7.20
CA GLY A 4 5.74 10.43 8.13
C GLY A 4 4.36 11.00 8.43
N VAL A 5 3.80 10.60 9.58
CA VAL A 5 2.49 11.01 10.09
C VAL A 5 2.40 12.53 10.23
N ALA A 6 3.51 13.19 10.60
CA ALA A 6 3.59 14.64 10.69
C ALA A 6 3.25 15.37 9.38
N ALA A 7 3.43 14.70 8.22
CA ALA A 7 3.09 15.26 6.92
C ALA A 7 1.60 15.55 6.78
N ILE A 8 0.73 14.71 7.35
CA ILE A 8 -0.74 14.80 7.20
C ILE A 8 -1.24 16.14 7.72
N SER A 9 -0.73 16.59 8.88
CA SER A 9 -1.07 17.88 9.50
C SER A 9 -0.53 19.10 8.75
N LYS A 10 0.35 18.91 7.77
CA LYS A 10 0.92 19.99 6.94
C LYS A 10 0.26 20.11 5.58
N ILE A 11 -0.58 19.14 5.19
CA ILE A 11 -1.33 19.19 3.93
C ILE A 11 -2.48 20.20 4.09
N PRO A 12 -2.71 21.11 3.12
CA PRO A 12 -3.87 22.00 3.14
C PRO A 12 -5.19 21.21 3.21
N PRO A 13 -6.20 21.64 4.00
CA PRO A 13 -7.44 20.89 4.16
C PRO A 13 -8.16 20.54 2.85
N LEU A 14 -8.15 21.46 1.88
CA LEU A 14 -8.72 21.20 0.55
C LEU A 14 -7.95 20.12 -0.23
N GLY A 15 -6.63 20.06 -0.07
CA GLY A 15 -5.81 19.00 -0.68
C GLY A 15 -6.10 17.63 -0.07
N LEU A 16 -6.23 17.56 1.25
CA LEU A 16 -6.63 16.34 1.93
C LEU A 16 -8.04 15.88 1.51
N ALA A 17 -8.98 16.81 1.42
CA ALA A 17 -10.35 16.52 0.95
C ALA A 17 -10.36 15.98 -0.49
N GLN A 18 -9.53 16.53 -1.39
CA GLN A 18 -9.38 16.02 -2.75
C GLN A 18 -8.86 14.58 -2.78
N ILE A 19 -7.83 14.27 -1.97
CA ILE A 19 -7.27 12.91 -1.86
C ILE A 19 -8.34 11.93 -1.38
N VAL A 20 -9.04 12.26 -0.29
CA VAL A 20 -10.10 11.40 0.27
C VAL A 20 -11.26 11.23 -0.72
N ALA A 21 -11.71 12.30 -1.37
CA ALA A 21 -12.77 12.23 -2.37
C ALA A 21 -12.37 11.38 -3.58
N PHE A 22 -11.12 11.48 -4.03
CA PHE A 22 -10.60 10.67 -5.13
C PHE A 22 -10.52 9.20 -4.76
N ILE A 23 -9.98 8.86 -3.58
CA ILE A 23 -9.94 7.48 -3.08
C ILE A 23 -11.37 6.92 -2.97
N GLY A 24 -12.30 7.67 -2.38
CA GLY A 24 -13.70 7.27 -2.28
C GLY A 24 -14.37 7.04 -3.64
N PHE A 25 -14.09 7.90 -4.64
CA PHE A 25 -14.56 7.70 -6.00
C PHE A 25 -14.03 6.39 -6.61
N LEU A 26 -12.74 6.11 -6.44
CA LEU A 26 -12.11 4.88 -6.93
C LEU A 26 -12.71 3.63 -6.29
N GLU A 27 -12.88 3.61 -4.97
CA GLU A 27 -13.46 2.46 -4.25
C GLU A 27 -14.91 2.17 -4.66
N LEU A 28 -15.72 3.22 -4.89
CA LEU A 28 -17.13 3.05 -5.22
C LEU A 28 -17.38 2.66 -6.69
N ASN A 29 -16.53 3.10 -7.62
CA ASN A 29 -16.80 2.98 -9.06
C ASN A 29 -15.83 2.07 -9.81
N VAL A 30 -14.55 1.99 -9.41
CA VAL A 30 -13.47 1.38 -10.21
C VAL A 30 -12.94 0.11 -9.56
N MET A 31 -12.60 0.18 -8.27
CA MET A 31 -11.96 -0.91 -7.50
C MET A 31 -13.01 -1.89 -6.97
N LYS A 32 -13.80 -2.47 -7.87
CA LYS A 32 -14.83 -3.46 -7.53
C LYS A 32 -14.40 -4.85 -7.97
N ASN A 33 -14.73 -5.84 -7.14
CA ASN A 33 -14.38 -7.23 -7.40
C ASN A 33 -15.22 -7.80 -8.56
N VAL A 34 -14.59 -8.51 -9.49
CA VAL A 34 -15.27 -9.24 -10.57
C VAL A 34 -16.11 -10.37 -9.99
N GLU A 35 -17.41 -10.38 -10.27
CA GLU A 35 -18.31 -11.44 -9.83
C GLU A 35 -17.93 -12.77 -10.51
N GLY A 36 -17.84 -13.85 -9.71
CA GLY A 36 -17.45 -15.18 -10.20
C GLY A 36 -15.93 -15.39 -10.34
N SER A 37 -15.10 -14.37 -10.09
CA SER A 37 -13.64 -14.52 -9.98
C SER A 37 -13.19 -14.74 -8.52
N PHE A 38 -11.89 -14.81 -8.30
CA PHE A 38 -11.32 -14.92 -6.96
C PHE A 38 -11.36 -13.58 -6.20
N PRO A 39 -11.42 -13.59 -4.85
CA PRO A 39 -11.37 -12.36 -4.07
C PRO A 39 -10.08 -11.57 -4.32
N GLY A 40 -10.21 -10.30 -4.67
CA GLY A 40 -9.09 -9.40 -5.01
C GLY A 40 -8.91 -9.17 -6.51
N ASP A 41 -9.69 -9.83 -7.37
CA ASP A 41 -9.73 -9.51 -8.80
C ASP A 41 -10.56 -8.25 -9.05
N MET A 42 -9.89 -7.10 -9.14
CA MET A 42 -10.51 -5.79 -9.36
C MET A 42 -10.40 -5.29 -10.80
N THR A 43 -10.32 -6.20 -11.76
CA THR A 43 -10.12 -5.86 -13.18
C THR A 43 -11.34 -5.25 -13.88
N ILE A 44 -12.46 -5.04 -13.16
CA ILE A 44 -13.66 -4.32 -13.66
C ILE A 44 -13.29 -2.92 -14.15
N GLY A 45 -12.40 -2.22 -13.44
CA GLY A 45 -11.91 -0.89 -13.79
C GLY A 45 -10.95 -0.84 -14.99
N GLY A 46 -10.62 -2.00 -15.57
CA GLY A 46 -9.66 -2.18 -16.64
C GLY A 46 -8.58 -3.21 -16.28
N ASN A 47 -8.18 -4.02 -17.26
CA ASN A 47 -7.09 -4.98 -17.11
C ASN A 47 -5.95 -4.71 -18.10
N PRO A 48 -5.10 -3.70 -17.85
CA PRO A 48 -4.00 -3.37 -18.75
C PRO A 48 -2.97 -4.49 -18.91
N PHE A 49 -2.99 -5.51 -18.03
CA PHE A 49 -2.06 -6.63 -18.02
C PHE A 49 -2.75 -8.00 -18.23
N GLY A 50 -4.01 -8.01 -18.69
CA GLY A 50 -4.80 -9.24 -18.81
C GLY A 50 -4.18 -10.23 -19.78
N ALA A 51 -3.65 -9.73 -20.91
CA ALA A 51 -2.98 -10.56 -21.90
C ALA A 51 -1.72 -11.27 -21.35
N GLN A 52 -1.07 -10.72 -20.33
CA GLN A 52 0.07 -11.33 -19.66
C GLN A 52 -0.40 -12.32 -18.59
N TRP A 53 -1.45 -11.97 -17.84
CA TRP A 53 -2.05 -12.84 -16.83
C TRP A 53 -2.60 -14.14 -17.44
N ASP A 54 -3.33 -14.04 -18.55
CA ASP A 54 -3.98 -15.18 -19.21
C ASP A 54 -2.98 -16.18 -19.79
N LYS A 55 -1.76 -15.72 -20.13
CA LYS A 55 -0.67 -16.56 -20.63
C LYS A 55 0.07 -17.33 -19.54
N MET A 56 -0.13 -16.99 -18.27
CA MET A 56 0.54 -17.69 -17.16
C MET A 56 -0.12 -19.03 -16.87
N SER A 57 0.68 -20.01 -16.47
CA SER A 57 0.16 -21.28 -15.95
C SER A 57 -0.58 -21.06 -14.62
N GLU A 58 -1.54 -21.93 -14.32
CA GLU A 58 -2.31 -21.86 -13.07
C GLU A 58 -1.43 -21.98 -11.82
N GLU A 59 -0.39 -22.83 -11.86
CA GLU A 59 0.61 -22.93 -10.78
C GLU A 59 1.33 -21.58 -10.55
N THR A 60 1.71 -20.89 -11.63
CA THR A 60 2.36 -19.58 -11.53
C THR A 60 1.40 -18.54 -10.95
N LYS A 61 0.14 -18.52 -11.38
CA LYS A 61 -0.88 -17.61 -10.86
C LYS A 61 -1.10 -17.82 -9.36
N LEU A 62 -1.21 -19.08 -8.90
CA LEU A 62 -1.34 -19.41 -7.49
C LEU A 62 -0.12 -18.95 -6.67
N SER A 63 1.10 -19.19 -7.18
CA SER A 63 2.33 -18.72 -6.55
C SER A 63 2.37 -17.19 -6.41
N LYS A 64 2.05 -16.46 -7.49
CA LYS A 64 2.04 -14.98 -7.47
C LYS A 64 1.03 -14.39 -6.49
N ARG A 65 -0.17 -14.97 -6.41
CA ARG A 65 -1.19 -14.56 -5.44
C ARG A 65 -0.75 -14.81 -3.99
N ALA A 66 -0.07 -15.93 -3.74
CA ALA A 66 0.50 -16.20 -2.41
C ALA A 66 1.62 -15.21 -2.04
N ILE A 67 2.47 -14.85 -3.00
CA ILE A 67 3.51 -13.84 -2.82
C ILE A 67 2.91 -12.47 -2.52
N GLU A 68 1.90 -12.04 -3.29
CA GLU A 68 1.17 -10.79 -3.06
C GLU A 68 0.60 -10.74 -1.63
N LEU A 69 -0.08 -11.81 -1.19
CA LEU A 69 -0.67 -11.88 0.13
C LEU A 69 0.38 -11.81 1.25
N ASN A 70 1.49 -12.54 1.13
CA ASN A 70 2.53 -12.55 2.14
C ASN A 70 3.30 -11.21 2.20
N ASN A 71 3.52 -10.57 1.06
CA ASN A 71 4.05 -9.21 1.01
C ASN A 71 3.09 -8.20 1.64
N GLY A 72 1.79 -8.33 1.39
CA GLY A 72 0.76 -7.51 2.06
C GLY A 72 0.79 -7.66 3.58
N ARG A 73 0.88 -8.90 4.09
CA ARG A 73 1.01 -9.19 5.53
C ARG A 73 2.30 -8.59 6.12
N ALA A 74 3.42 -8.72 5.42
CA ALA A 74 4.68 -8.12 5.86
C ALA A 74 4.62 -6.59 5.86
N ALA A 75 4.02 -5.98 4.83
CA ALA A 75 3.85 -4.54 4.71
C ALA A 75 2.93 -3.96 5.79
N GLN A 76 1.87 -4.67 6.18
CA GLN A 76 1.00 -4.26 7.30
C GLN A 76 1.80 -4.13 8.60
N MET A 77 2.64 -5.12 8.92
CA MET A 77 3.52 -5.08 10.09
C MET A 77 4.60 -3.99 9.95
N GLY A 78 5.16 -3.82 8.74
CA GLY A 78 6.18 -2.81 8.46
C GLY A 78 5.68 -1.37 8.63
N ILE A 79 4.51 -1.04 8.06
CA ILE A 79 3.92 0.31 8.20
C ILE A 79 3.49 0.55 9.64
N LEU A 80 2.90 -0.43 10.32
CA LEU A 80 2.56 -0.29 11.74
C LEU A 80 3.79 0.01 12.60
N ALA A 81 4.89 -0.72 12.38
CA ALA A 81 6.16 -0.47 13.07
C ALA A 81 6.67 0.95 12.79
N MET A 82 6.72 1.37 11.52
CA MET A 82 7.16 2.72 11.16
C MET A 82 6.32 3.82 11.83
N MET A 83 4.99 3.69 11.83
CA MET A 83 4.09 4.67 12.46
C MET A 83 4.32 4.75 13.98
N ILE A 84 4.42 3.62 14.67
CA ILE A 84 4.59 3.60 16.13
C ILE A 84 5.98 4.13 16.52
N HIS A 85 7.03 3.74 15.80
CA HIS A 85 8.39 4.19 16.09
C HIS A 85 8.61 5.67 15.72
N GLU A 86 7.85 6.20 14.76
CA GLU A 86 7.77 7.65 14.52
C GLU A 86 7.15 8.36 15.74
N GLU A 87 6.00 7.92 16.23
CA GLU A 87 5.30 8.60 17.34
C GLU A 87 6.00 8.49 18.69
N ILE A 88 6.67 7.37 18.98
CA ILE A 88 7.36 7.17 20.27
C ILE A 88 8.72 7.87 20.32
N SER A 89 9.52 7.76 19.25
CA SER A 89 10.94 8.14 19.26
C SER A 89 11.37 8.98 18.06
N ASN A 90 10.46 9.34 17.15
CA ASN A 90 10.77 10.04 15.89
C ASN A 90 11.83 9.29 15.05
N GLN A 91 11.85 7.96 15.17
CA GLN A 91 12.85 7.06 14.58
C GLN A 91 12.15 5.88 13.87
N PRO A 92 11.45 6.10 12.75
CA PRO A 92 10.69 5.03 12.08
C PRO A 92 11.57 3.94 11.47
N TYR A 93 12.85 4.22 11.21
CA TYR A 93 13.80 3.25 10.65
C TYR A 93 14.61 2.54 11.74
N ILE A 94 13.90 1.88 12.66
CA ILE A 94 14.51 1.25 13.85
C ILE A 94 15.64 0.27 13.52
N ILE A 95 15.58 -0.42 12.37
CA ILE A 95 16.64 -1.33 11.92
C ILE A 95 17.93 -0.55 11.59
N ASN A 96 17.81 0.65 11.02
CA ASN A 96 18.96 1.50 10.74
C ASN A 96 19.59 1.97 12.05
N ASP A 97 18.79 2.34 13.05
CA ASP A 97 19.29 2.73 14.36
C ASP A 97 20.05 1.59 15.06
N LEU A 98 19.52 0.36 15.00
CA LEU A 98 20.19 -0.82 15.54
C LEU A 98 21.56 -1.08 14.90
N LEU A 99 21.71 -0.76 13.62
CA LEU A 99 22.94 -0.96 12.87
C LEU A 99 23.84 0.28 12.82
N ASN A 100 23.48 1.36 13.54
CA ASN A 100 24.13 2.68 13.44
C ASN A 100 24.26 3.19 12.00
N ALA A 101 23.30 2.84 11.14
CA ALA A 101 23.26 3.31 9.77
C ALA A 101 22.71 4.76 9.74
N PRO A 102 23.43 5.70 9.12
CA PRO A 102 23.03 7.11 9.16
C PRO A 102 21.77 7.36 8.32
N TYR A 103 20.80 8.07 8.90
CA TYR A 103 19.66 8.63 8.17
C TYR A 103 19.19 9.93 8.83
N THR A 104 18.51 10.76 8.05
CA THR A 104 17.83 11.98 8.52
C THR A 104 16.36 11.85 8.17
N PHE A 105 15.51 11.74 9.19
CA PHE A 105 14.07 11.55 8.98
C PHE A 105 13.34 12.88 8.78
N ASN A 106 13.69 13.90 9.56
CA ASN A 106 13.16 15.26 9.50
C ASN A 106 14.26 16.28 9.83
#